data_AF-A0AAP2CWX3-F1
#
_entry.id   AF-A0AAP2CWX3-F1
#
_cell.length_a   1.000
_cell.length_b   1.000
_cell.length_c   1.000
_cell.angle_alpha   90.00
_cell.angle_beta   90.00
_cell.angle_gamma   90.00
#
_symmetry.space_group_name_H-M   'P 1'
#
loop_
_entity.id
_entity.type
_entity.pdbx_description
1 polymer ?
#
loop_
_entity_poly.entity_id
_entity_poly.type
_entity_poly.pdbx_seq_one_letter_code
_entity_poly.pdbx_strand_id
1 'polypeptide(L)'
;MIDSSALPEQFPDVPADLNRMQAMNWRAWKAGHIPSMNELLSPDTKSLYTRFQEQNSNPMKDAIAAKYRAEATIRRIAMQNPNFRPIKQAEVTVGVGRALDAGWTGHKQTATSIMRESANKEITEAYMSRTHQKGKLRAALAHHDNHPAVQYAKKQGSKIRVDADALSPGLSAIQDAAAVFRKLNDHEQRLQAEEAATADLSRRVAELEARLMSVETGTSLPEQAMSMRDAGKRQQEIATALGVSVNTVKSWLRRNR
;
A
#
# COMPACT_ATOMS: atom_id res chain seq x y z
N MET A 1 -56.37 -1.86 -8.52
CA MET A 1 -55.01 -1.54 -8.98
C MET A 1 -55.12 -0.99 -10.38
N ILE A 2 -54.59 0.19 -10.66
CA ILE A 2 -54.50 0.72 -12.03
C ILE A 2 -53.47 -0.13 -12.75
N ASP A 3 -53.84 -0.71 -13.89
CA ASP A 3 -52.95 -1.50 -14.73
C ASP A 3 -51.92 -0.57 -15.37
N SER A 4 -50.70 -0.58 -14.86
CA SER A 4 -49.60 0.27 -15.31
C SER A 4 -49.14 -0.07 -16.74
N SER A 5 -49.62 -1.17 -17.32
CA SER A 5 -49.32 -1.57 -18.70
C SER A 5 -50.15 -0.83 -19.77
N ALA A 6 -51.21 -0.13 -19.38
CA ALA A 6 -52.08 0.64 -20.28
C ALA A 6 -51.79 2.15 -20.28
N LEU A 7 -50.79 2.61 -19.54
CA LEU A 7 -50.41 4.02 -19.51
C LEU A 7 -49.49 4.32 -20.72
N PRO A 8 -49.77 5.40 -21.48
CA PRO A 8 -48.86 5.86 -22.53
C PRO A 8 -47.46 6.07 -21.97
N GLU A 9 -46.44 5.63 -22.68
CA GLU A 9 -45.04 5.83 -22.30
C GLU A 9 -44.78 7.34 -22.18
N GLN A 10 -44.71 7.84 -20.94
CA GLN A 10 -44.62 9.28 -20.67
C GLN A 10 -43.24 9.86 -21.04
N PHE A 11 -42.24 8.99 -21.20
CA PHE A 11 -40.85 9.35 -21.52
C PHE A 11 -40.30 8.41 -22.62
N PRO A 12 -40.77 8.52 -23.87
CA PRO A 12 -40.32 7.64 -24.92
C PRO A 12 -38.83 7.85 -25.20
N ASP A 13 -38.09 6.75 -25.32
CA ASP A 13 -36.65 6.73 -25.59
C ASP A 13 -36.27 7.42 -26.92
N VAL A 14 -37.23 7.58 -27.83
CA VAL A 14 -37.08 8.29 -29.10
C VAL A 14 -38.10 9.43 -29.11
N PRO A 15 -37.70 10.67 -29.41
CA PRO A 15 -38.64 11.79 -29.47
C PRO A 15 -39.78 11.50 -30.46
N ALA A 16 -41.02 11.73 -30.02
CA ALA A 16 -42.23 11.39 -30.77
C ALA A 16 -42.45 12.25 -32.02
N ASP A 17 -41.76 13.39 -32.12
CA ASP A 17 -41.81 14.33 -33.24
C ASP A 17 -40.89 13.94 -34.41
N LEU A 18 -40.09 12.87 -34.27
CA LEU A 18 -39.19 12.43 -35.32
C LEU A 18 -39.93 11.67 -36.44
N ASN A 19 -39.56 11.96 -37.68
CA ASN A 19 -40.02 11.16 -38.81
C ASN A 19 -39.40 9.74 -38.79
N ARG A 20 -39.93 8.83 -39.61
CA ARG A 20 -39.50 7.41 -39.61
C ARG A 20 -37.99 7.22 -39.83
N MET A 21 -37.38 8.02 -40.73
CA MET A 21 -35.94 7.95 -41.01
C MET A 21 -35.10 8.52 -39.87
N GLN A 22 -35.52 9.63 -39.27
CA GLN A 22 -34.87 10.25 -38.11
C GLN A 22 -34.95 9.33 -36.89
N ALA A 23 -36.07 8.66 -36.66
CA ALA A 23 -36.24 7.68 -35.60
C ALA A 23 -35.33 6.45 -35.78
N MET A 24 -35.12 5.99 -37.03
CA MET A 24 -34.16 4.93 -37.33
C MET A 24 -32.72 5.37 -37.01
N ASN A 25 -32.33 6.56 -37.45
CA ASN A 25 -31.00 7.11 -37.17
C ASN A 25 -30.78 7.30 -35.66
N TRP A 26 -31.78 7.80 -34.94
CA TRP A 26 -31.74 7.98 -33.48
C TRP A 26 -31.52 6.67 -32.74
N ARG A 27 -32.20 5.59 -33.15
CA ARG A 27 -31.99 4.25 -32.60
C ARG A 27 -30.60 3.70 -32.92
N ALA A 28 -30.10 3.91 -34.13
CA ALA A 28 -28.75 3.51 -34.51
C ALA A 28 -27.70 4.21 -33.63
N TRP A 29 -27.88 5.49 -33.33
CA TRP A 29 -26.97 6.24 -32.46
C TRP A 29 -27.07 5.80 -30.99
N LYS A 30 -28.26 5.51 -30.47
CA LYS A 30 -28.42 4.86 -29.15
C LYS A 30 -27.72 3.50 -29.09
N ALA A 31 -27.71 2.74 -30.18
CA ALA A 31 -27.00 1.47 -30.29
C ALA A 31 -25.48 1.61 -30.44
N GLY A 32 -24.94 2.84 -30.46
CA GLY A 32 -23.51 3.12 -30.50
C GLY A 32 -22.94 3.40 -31.89
N HIS A 33 -23.78 3.52 -32.92
CA HIS A 33 -23.31 3.97 -34.23
C HIS A 33 -23.03 5.48 -34.20
N ILE A 34 -21.80 5.89 -34.49
CA ILE A 34 -21.43 7.30 -34.58
C ILE A 34 -21.43 7.69 -36.06
N PRO A 35 -22.22 8.69 -36.48
CA PRO A 35 -22.30 9.08 -37.88
C PRO A 35 -20.94 9.58 -38.38
N SER A 36 -20.61 9.21 -39.61
CA SER A 36 -19.35 9.59 -40.24
C SER A 36 -19.32 11.09 -40.60
N MET A 37 -18.12 11.64 -40.82
CA MET A 37 -17.98 13.06 -41.17
C MET A 37 -18.72 13.43 -42.47
N ASN A 38 -18.87 12.47 -43.40
CA ASN A 38 -19.60 12.64 -44.65
C ASN A 38 -21.13 12.66 -44.43
N GLU A 39 -21.65 11.85 -43.51
CA GLU A 39 -23.07 11.85 -43.15
C GLU A 39 -23.49 13.14 -42.45
N LEU A 40 -22.58 13.74 -41.69
CA LEU A 40 -22.77 15.02 -41.00
C LEU A 40 -22.64 16.25 -41.93
N LEU A 41 -22.34 16.07 -43.22
CA LEU A 41 -22.40 17.15 -44.20
C LEU A 41 -23.86 17.54 -44.53
N SER A 42 -24.80 16.61 -44.37
CA SER A 42 -26.23 16.91 -44.50
C SER A 42 -26.70 17.78 -43.32
N PRO A 43 -27.28 18.97 -43.56
CA PRO A 43 -27.78 19.86 -42.50
C PRO A 43 -28.82 19.18 -41.59
N ASP A 44 -29.67 18.33 -42.16
CA ASP A 44 -30.74 17.63 -41.44
C ASP A 44 -30.18 16.53 -40.52
N THR A 45 -29.19 15.77 -40.99
CA THR A 45 -28.52 14.75 -40.19
C THR A 45 -27.69 15.40 -39.07
N LYS A 46 -27.02 16.51 -39.37
CA LYS A 46 -26.21 17.27 -38.41
C LYS A 46 -27.06 17.84 -37.28
N SER A 47 -28.17 18.51 -37.60
CA SER A 47 -29.08 19.08 -36.59
C SER A 47 -29.72 18.00 -35.72
N LEU A 48 -30.15 16.88 -36.32
CA LEU A 48 -30.67 15.74 -35.57
C LEU A 48 -29.63 15.13 -34.64
N TYR A 49 -28.37 15.00 -35.09
CA TYR A 49 -27.28 14.44 -34.29
C TYR A 49 -26.87 15.39 -33.16
N THR A 50 -26.85 16.70 -33.38
CA THR A 50 -26.64 17.69 -32.31
C THR A 50 -27.73 17.59 -31.24
N ARG A 51 -29.01 17.50 -31.63
CA ARG A 51 -30.12 17.28 -30.70
C ARG A 51 -29.99 15.95 -29.94
N PHE A 52 -29.56 14.88 -30.63
CA PHE A 52 -29.28 13.59 -30.02
C PHE A 52 -28.17 13.69 -28.96
N GLN A 53 -27.09 14.41 -29.28
CA GLN A 53 -26.01 14.66 -28.35
C GLN A 53 -26.47 15.50 -27.16
N GLU A 54 -27.23 16.56 -27.35
CA GLU A 54 -27.74 17.38 -26.24
C GLU A 54 -28.61 16.56 -25.28
N GLN A 55 -29.50 15.70 -25.81
CA GLN A 55 -30.42 14.89 -25.00
C GLN A 55 -29.76 13.66 -24.34
N ASN A 56 -28.74 13.07 -24.97
CA ASN A 56 -28.06 11.87 -24.47
C ASN A 56 -26.64 12.17 -23.93
N SER A 57 -26.21 13.42 -23.95
CA SER A 57 -24.95 13.87 -23.35
C SER A 57 -25.02 13.65 -21.85
N ASN A 58 -23.91 13.17 -21.30
CA ASN A 58 -23.75 13.18 -19.87
C ASN A 58 -23.03 14.49 -19.52
N PRO A 59 -23.74 15.50 -18.99
CA PRO A 59 -23.18 16.83 -18.76
C PRO A 59 -21.94 16.78 -17.86
N MET A 60 -21.86 15.79 -16.96
CA MET A 60 -20.69 15.57 -16.12
C MET A 60 -19.49 15.04 -16.91
N LYS A 61 -19.68 14.09 -17.83
CA LYS A 61 -18.58 13.58 -18.67
C LYS A 61 -18.03 14.67 -19.57
N ASP A 62 -18.89 15.51 -20.14
CA ASP A 62 -18.47 16.60 -21.01
C ASP A 62 -17.79 17.73 -20.23
N ALA A 63 -18.27 18.07 -19.04
CA ALA A 63 -17.61 19.01 -18.14
C ALA A 63 -16.22 18.52 -17.73
N ILE A 64 -16.06 17.22 -17.42
CA ILE A 64 -14.77 16.60 -17.12
C ILE A 64 -13.83 16.68 -18.34
N ALA A 65 -14.32 16.34 -19.53
CA ALA A 65 -13.52 16.40 -20.76
C ALA A 65 -13.09 17.85 -21.08
N ALA A 66 -14.00 18.82 -20.92
CA ALA A 66 -13.70 20.24 -21.10
C ALA A 66 -12.64 20.73 -20.10
N LYS A 67 -12.75 20.32 -18.82
CA LYS A 67 -11.72 20.59 -17.80
C LYS A 67 -10.35 20.06 -18.23
N TYR A 68 -10.25 18.81 -18.67
CA TYR A 68 -8.98 18.25 -19.14
C TYR A 68 -8.39 18.99 -20.34
N ARG A 69 -9.22 19.42 -21.30
CA ARG A 69 -8.77 20.25 -22.43
C ARG A 69 -8.25 21.62 -21.98
N ALA A 70 -8.95 22.26 -21.03
CA ALA A 70 -8.53 23.53 -20.45
C ALA A 70 -7.20 23.40 -19.70
N GLU A 71 -7.05 22.37 -18.86
CA GLU A 71 -5.80 22.07 -18.15
C GLU A 71 -4.63 21.82 -19.11
N ALA A 72 -4.84 21.05 -20.18
CA ALA A 72 -3.83 20.82 -21.20
C ALA A 72 -3.40 22.12 -21.90
N THR A 73 -4.35 23.05 -22.12
CA THR A 73 -4.08 24.35 -22.74
C THR A 73 -3.30 25.26 -21.80
N ILE A 74 -3.70 25.36 -20.53
CA ILE A 74 -2.96 26.10 -19.49
C ILE A 74 -1.53 25.59 -19.38
N ARG A 75 -1.32 24.28 -19.40
CA ARG A 75 0.01 23.67 -19.37
C ARG A 75 0.85 24.07 -20.59
N ARG A 76 0.26 24.06 -21.79
CA ARG A 76 0.96 24.49 -23.02
C ARG A 76 1.41 25.94 -22.92
N ILE A 77 0.54 26.83 -22.45
CA ILE A 77 0.85 28.25 -22.24
C ILE A 77 1.94 28.40 -21.18
N ALA A 78 1.85 27.66 -20.07
CA ALA A 78 2.86 27.69 -19.01
C ALA A 78 4.24 27.25 -19.52
N MET A 79 4.31 26.26 -20.43
CA MET A 79 5.56 25.82 -21.04
C MET A 79 6.17 26.84 -22.01
N GLN A 80 5.38 27.79 -22.52
CA GLN A 80 5.88 28.88 -23.36
C GLN A 80 6.45 30.04 -22.55
N ASN A 81 6.27 30.05 -21.22
CA ASN A 81 6.80 31.10 -20.35
C ASN A 81 8.35 30.98 -20.27
N PRO A 82 9.13 32.05 -20.55
CA PRO A 82 10.59 32.04 -20.46
C PRO A 82 11.13 31.67 -19.06
N ASN A 83 10.33 31.91 -18.01
CA ASN A 83 10.66 31.58 -16.63
C ASN A 83 10.25 30.14 -16.25
N PHE A 84 9.62 29.40 -17.17
CA PHE A 84 9.27 28.01 -16.95
C PHE A 84 10.52 27.15 -16.98
N ARG A 85 10.95 26.74 -15.79
CA ARG A 85 11.92 25.66 -15.65
C ARG A 85 11.16 24.34 -15.47
N PRO A 86 11.52 23.26 -16.18
CA PRO A 86 10.95 21.94 -15.97
C PRO A 86 11.67 21.23 -14.81
N ILE A 87 10.90 20.52 -13.97
CA ILE A 87 11.45 19.66 -12.92
C ILE A 87 12.16 18.48 -13.58
N LYS A 88 13.44 18.27 -13.28
CA LYS A 88 14.21 17.15 -13.84
C LYS A 88 13.92 15.85 -13.09
N GLN A 89 13.93 14.71 -13.80
CA GLN A 89 13.71 13.41 -13.17
C GLN A 89 14.76 13.09 -12.10
N ALA A 90 16.02 13.50 -12.32
CA ALA A 90 17.11 13.31 -11.37
C ALA A 90 16.84 14.00 -10.02
N GLU A 91 16.32 15.24 -10.04
CA GLU A 91 15.99 16.02 -8.83
C GLU A 91 14.88 15.35 -8.02
N VAL A 92 13.84 14.84 -8.71
CA VAL A 92 12.75 14.07 -8.08
C VAL A 92 13.29 12.76 -7.50
N THR A 93 14.22 12.10 -8.19
CA THR A 93 14.82 10.85 -7.72
C THR A 93 15.62 11.07 -6.44
N VAL A 94 16.45 12.10 -6.37
CA VAL A 94 17.17 12.46 -5.14
C VAL A 94 16.19 12.84 -4.02
N GLY A 95 15.14 13.61 -4.34
CA GLY A 95 14.11 13.99 -3.38
C GLY A 95 13.35 12.79 -2.80
N VAL A 96 12.99 11.80 -3.62
CA VAL A 96 12.33 10.57 -3.16
C VAL A 96 13.25 9.73 -2.29
N GLY A 97 14.54 9.61 -2.62
CA GLY A 97 15.51 8.91 -1.77
C GLY A 97 15.57 9.52 -0.37
N ARG A 98 15.72 10.84 -0.30
CA ARG A 98 15.73 11.59 0.97
C ARG A 98 14.40 11.51 1.73
N ALA A 99 13.27 11.46 1.02
CA ALA A 99 11.97 11.24 1.64
C ALA A 99 11.89 9.83 2.28
N LEU A 100 12.41 8.80 1.61
CA LEU A 100 12.50 7.46 2.18
C LEU A 100 13.44 7.43 3.39
N ASP A 101 14.61 8.08 3.30
CA ASP A 101 15.57 8.18 4.41
C ASP A 101 14.97 8.91 5.62
N ALA A 102 14.31 10.06 5.40
CA ALA A 102 13.66 10.84 6.44
C ALA A 102 12.57 10.04 7.17
N GLY A 103 11.78 9.27 6.42
CA GLY A 103 10.77 8.37 7.01
C GLY A 103 11.40 7.20 7.77
N TRP A 104 12.44 6.59 7.21
CA TRP A 104 13.13 5.42 7.77
C TRP A 104 14.07 5.72 8.94
N THR A 105 14.58 6.94 9.05
CA THR A 105 15.34 7.40 10.22
C THR A 105 14.43 7.97 11.31
N GLY A 106 13.18 8.33 10.96
CA GLY A 106 12.22 8.94 11.87
C GLY A 106 12.31 10.47 11.95
N HIS A 107 13.23 11.09 11.23
CA HIS A 107 13.36 12.54 11.14
C HIS A 107 12.59 13.08 9.93
N LYS A 108 11.27 13.26 10.09
CA LYS A 108 10.43 13.82 9.02
C LYS A 108 10.87 15.24 8.66
N GLN A 109 10.96 15.50 7.36
CA GLN A 109 11.30 16.79 6.80
C GLN A 109 10.15 17.30 5.95
N THR A 110 9.96 18.62 5.87
CA THR A 110 8.98 19.18 4.94
C THR A 110 9.40 18.88 3.50
N ALA A 111 8.42 18.68 2.61
CA ALA A 111 8.70 18.44 1.19
C ALA A 111 9.54 19.58 0.58
N THR A 112 9.31 20.82 1.02
CA THR A 112 10.11 21.99 0.64
C THR A 112 11.57 21.87 1.04
N SER A 113 11.86 21.41 2.27
CA SER A 113 13.25 21.19 2.72
C SER A 113 13.94 20.11 1.88
N ILE A 114 13.26 18.97 1.67
CA ILE A 114 13.79 17.83 0.90
C ILE A 114 14.22 18.28 -0.50
N MET A 115 13.35 19.01 -1.18
CA MET A 115 13.64 19.44 -2.55
C MET A 115 14.57 20.64 -2.62
N ARG A 116 14.66 21.48 -1.59
CA ARG A 116 15.58 22.63 -1.58
C ARG A 116 17.03 22.17 -1.52
N GLU A 117 17.25 20.98 -0.97
CA GLU A 117 18.56 20.34 -0.93
C GLU A 117 18.83 19.44 -2.15
N SER A 118 17.78 19.00 -2.88
CA SER A 118 17.93 18.21 -4.10
C SER A 118 17.85 19.01 -5.41
N ALA A 119 17.25 20.21 -5.37
CA ALA A 119 17.01 21.11 -6.48
C ALA A 119 17.38 22.56 -6.12
N ASN A 120 17.50 23.42 -7.13
CA ASN A 120 17.94 24.80 -6.94
C ASN A 120 16.95 25.61 -6.06
N LYS A 121 17.44 26.27 -5.01
CA LYS A 121 16.65 26.82 -3.88
C LYS A 121 15.54 27.79 -4.30
N GLU A 122 15.80 28.61 -5.32
CA GLU A 122 14.87 29.65 -5.79
C GLU A 122 13.61 29.10 -6.47
N ILE A 123 13.66 27.88 -6.99
CA ILE A 123 12.57 27.33 -7.84
C ILE A 123 11.68 26.35 -7.07
N THR A 124 12.14 25.92 -5.89
CA THR A 124 11.55 24.81 -5.13
C THR A 124 10.09 25.01 -4.78
N GLU A 125 9.70 26.21 -4.37
CA GLU A 125 8.34 26.52 -3.91
C GLU A 125 7.33 26.49 -5.06
N ALA A 126 7.73 27.01 -6.23
CA ALA A 126 6.91 27.01 -7.44
C ALA A 126 6.67 25.61 -8.03
N TYR A 127 7.41 24.59 -7.58
CA TYR A 127 7.31 23.21 -8.06
C TYR A 127 6.46 22.31 -7.19
N MET A 128 6.29 22.64 -5.90
CA MET A 128 5.66 21.78 -4.91
C MET A 128 4.19 21.45 -5.21
N SER A 129 3.47 22.45 -5.72
CA SER A 129 2.04 22.38 -6.04
C SER A 129 1.76 22.03 -7.49
N ARG A 130 2.80 21.87 -8.33
CA ARG A 130 2.60 21.51 -9.75
C ARG A 130 2.03 20.10 -9.84
N THR A 131 0.96 19.96 -10.61
CA THR A 131 0.30 18.70 -10.93
C THR A 131 1.08 17.91 -11.99
N HIS A 132 0.64 16.69 -12.26
CA HIS A 132 1.23 15.74 -13.23
C HIS A 132 2.65 15.27 -12.89
N GLN A 133 3.01 15.21 -11.61
CA GLN A 133 4.31 14.69 -11.14
C GLN A 133 4.24 13.22 -10.69
N LYS A 134 3.05 12.63 -10.65
CA LYS A 134 2.82 11.24 -10.24
C LYS A 134 3.70 10.23 -10.98
N GLY A 135 3.80 10.36 -12.31
CA GLY A 135 4.64 9.49 -13.14
C GLY A 135 6.11 9.58 -12.76
N LYS A 136 6.62 10.80 -12.53
CA LYS A 136 8.01 11.05 -12.12
C LYS A 136 8.31 10.51 -10.74
N LEU A 137 7.39 10.71 -9.78
CA LEU A 137 7.50 10.17 -8.42
C LEU A 137 7.52 8.64 -8.41
N ARG A 138 6.68 7.98 -9.23
CA ARG A 138 6.68 6.52 -9.38
C ARG A 138 7.98 6.01 -9.98
N ALA A 139 8.47 6.65 -11.05
CA ALA A 139 9.76 6.30 -11.65
C ALA A 139 10.92 6.51 -10.67
N ALA A 140 10.90 7.62 -9.92
CA ALA A 140 11.88 7.92 -8.88
C ALA A 140 11.86 6.87 -7.75
N LEU A 141 10.67 6.45 -7.30
CA LEU A 141 10.55 5.40 -6.28
C LEU A 141 11.09 4.05 -6.78
N ALA A 142 10.89 3.72 -8.06
CA ALA A 142 11.43 2.50 -8.67
C ALA A 142 12.97 2.49 -8.73
N HIS A 143 13.63 3.66 -8.78
CA HIS A 143 15.09 3.74 -8.70
C HIS A 143 15.63 3.41 -7.30
N HIS A 144 14.81 3.50 -6.26
CA HIS A 144 15.18 3.23 -4.86
C HIS A 144 14.75 1.84 -4.39
N ASP A 145 14.76 0.87 -5.29
CA ASP A 145 14.30 -0.49 -5.01
C ASP A 145 15.09 -1.20 -3.89
N ASN A 146 16.36 -0.79 -3.73
CA ASN A 146 17.28 -1.29 -2.71
C ASN A 146 17.16 -0.59 -1.35
N HIS A 147 16.29 0.42 -1.22
CA HIS A 147 16.16 1.16 0.04
C HIS A 147 15.51 0.26 1.12
N PRO A 148 15.98 0.29 2.40
CA PRO A 148 15.48 -0.56 3.46
C PRO A 148 13.95 -0.53 3.62
N ALA A 149 13.35 0.66 3.62
CA ALA A 149 11.89 0.81 3.66
C ALA A 149 11.14 0.13 2.50
N VAL A 150 11.72 0.16 1.28
CA VAL A 150 11.11 -0.45 0.09
C VAL A 150 11.26 -1.98 0.14
N GLN A 151 12.45 -2.46 0.49
CA GLN A 151 12.70 -3.90 0.67
C GLN A 151 11.82 -4.49 1.77
N TYR A 152 11.69 -3.80 2.89
CA TYR A 152 10.85 -4.24 4.00
C TYR A 152 9.37 -4.25 3.62
N ALA A 153 8.89 -3.22 2.92
CA ALA A 153 7.52 -3.20 2.39
C ALA A 153 7.25 -4.42 1.49
N LYS A 154 8.20 -4.75 0.59
CA LYS A 154 8.10 -5.94 -0.28
C LYS A 154 8.09 -7.25 0.51
N LYS A 155 8.92 -7.37 1.55
CA LYS A 155 8.94 -8.54 2.45
C LYS A 155 7.57 -8.76 3.09
N GLN A 156 6.88 -7.69 3.45
CA GLN A 156 5.52 -7.69 4.00
C GLN A 156 4.41 -7.84 2.94
N GLY A 157 4.74 -8.17 1.68
CA GLY A 157 3.77 -8.29 0.58
C GLY A 157 3.11 -6.97 0.18
N SER A 158 3.66 -5.84 0.63
CA SER A 158 3.15 -4.49 0.41
C SER A 158 4.04 -3.68 -0.54
N LYS A 159 3.54 -2.53 -1.01
CA LYS A 159 4.32 -1.57 -1.80
C LYS A 159 4.02 -0.15 -1.37
N ILE A 160 5.05 0.69 -1.33
CA ILE A 160 4.88 2.13 -1.14
C ILE A 160 4.18 2.68 -2.39
N ARG A 161 3.03 3.32 -2.21
CA ARG A 161 2.22 3.86 -3.31
C ARG A 161 2.38 5.37 -3.39
N VAL A 162 2.40 5.87 -4.62
CA VAL A 162 2.28 7.29 -4.90
C VAL A 162 0.95 7.52 -5.59
N ASP A 163 0.01 8.07 -4.83
CA ASP A 163 -1.33 8.40 -5.31
C ASP A 163 -1.50 9.88 -5.63
N ALA A 164 -0.76 10.73 -4.93
CA ALA A 164 -0.74 12.17 -5.14
C ALA A 164 -0.13 12.56 -6.49
N ASP A 165 -0.64 13.64 -7.07
CA ASP A 165 -0.23 14.14 -8.39
C ASP A 165 0.76 15.32 -8.32
N ALA A 166 1.03 15.84 -7.13
CA ALA A 166 1.98 16.91 -6.87
C ALA A 166 3.14 16.43 -5.98
N LEU A 167 4.29 17.12 -6.07
CA LEU A 167 5.50 16.72 -5.33
C LEU A 167 5.33 16.79 -3.82
N SER A 168 4.73 17.87 -3.30
CA SER A 168 4.58 18.04 -1.85
C SER A 168 3.80 16.90 -1.18
N PRO A 169 2.54 16.63 -1.57
CA PRO A 169 1.79 15.51 -1.02
C PRO A 169 2.40 14.15 -1.37
N GLY A 170 3.06 14.02 -2.53
CA GLY A 170 3.74 12.79 -2.93
C GLY A 170 4.93 12.43 -2.04
N LEU A 171 5.81 13.38 -1.75
CA LEU A 171 6.98 13.18 -0.89
C LEU A 171 6.57 12.96 0.57
N SER A 172 5.55 13.67 1.06
CA SER A 172 5.00 13.44 2.40
C SER A 172 4.43 12.02 2.52
N ALA A 173 3.65 11.57 1.54
CA ALA A 173 3.09 10.21 1.55
C ALA A 173 4.17 9.12 1.53
N ILE A 174 5.27 9.35 0.81
CA ILE A 174 6.42 8.43 0.79
C ILE A 174 7.11 8.39 2.16
N GLN A 175 7.33 9.54 2.80
CA GLN A 175 7.86 9.61 4.16
C GLN A 175 6.98 8.89 5.17
N ASP A 176 5.67 9.12 5.10
CA ASP A 176 4.70 8.50 6.01
C ASP A 176 4.70 6.99 5.85
N ALA A 177 4.69 6.49 4.62
CA ALA A 177 4.79 5.07 4.33
C ALA A 177 6.11 4.46 4.86
N ALA A 178 7.24 5.10 4.59
CA ALA A 178 8.54 4.64 5.10
C ALA A 178 8.60 4.62 6.65
N ALA A 179 8.01 5.62 7.31
CA ALA A 179 7.91 5.68 8.76
C ALA A 179 7.02 4.58 9.34
N VAL A 180 5.92 4.22 8.66
CA VAL A 180 5.08 3.07 9.05
C VAL A 180 5.88 1.78 8.97
N PHE A 181 6.58 1.53 7.87
CA PHE A 181 7.39 0.32 7.70
C PHE A 181 8.54 0.24 8.69
N ARG A 182 9.17 1.37 9.04
CA ARG A 182 10.17 1.42 10.11
C ARG A 182 9.58 0.99 11.45
N LYS A 183 8.45 1.58 11.85
CA LYS A 183 7.79 1.21 13.11
C LYS A 183 7.42 -0.27 13.13
N LEU A 184 6.91 -0.80 12.01
CA LEU A 184 6.56 -2.22 11.90
C LEU A 184 7.80 -3.11 12.07
N ASN A 185 8.92 -2.76 11.44
CA ASN A 185 10.20 -3.43 11.63
C ASN A 185 10.68 -3.38 13.09
N ASP A 186 10.61 -2.21 13.73
CA ASP A 186 11.01 -2.05 15.13
C ASP A 186 10.12 -2.89 16.07
N HIS A 187 8.82 -2.98 15.78
CA HIS A 187 7.88 -3.81 16.54
C HIS A 187 8.15 -5.31 16.37
N GLU A 188 8.45 -5.79 15.16
CA GLU A 188 8.81 -7.18 14.93
C GLU A 188 10.10 -7.57 15.68
N GLN A 189 11.11 -6.70 15.67
CA GLN A 189 12.35 -6.96 16.39
C GLN A 189 12.14 -7.02 17.92
N ARG A 190 11.30 -6.13 18.45
CA ARG A 190 10.93 -6.15 19.88
C ARG A 190 10.15 -7.40 20.25
N LEU A 191 9.19 -7.81 19.41
CA LEU A 191 8.40 -9.01 19.64
C LEU A 191 9.30 -10.26 19.67
N GLN A 192 10.24 -10.38 18.73
CA GLN A 192 11.22 -11.47 18.73
C GLN A 192 12.11 -11.47 19.98
N ALA A 193 12.52 -10.29 20.46
CA ALA A 193 13.29 -10.17 21.68
C ALA A 193 12.48 -10.56 22.93
N GLU A 194 11.20 -10.20 22.99
CA GLU A 194 10.27 -10.60 24.06
C GLU A 194 9.97 -12.10 24.03
N GLU A 195 9.77 -12.69 22.85
CA GLU A 195 9.62 -14.14 22.67
C GLU A 195 10.88 -14.89 23.15
N ALA A 196 12.07 -14.37 22.86
CA ALA A 196 13.32 -14.95 23.36
C ALA A 196 13.45 -14.80 24.88
N ALA A 197 13.08 -13.65 25.44
CA ALA A 197 13.13 -13.40 26.88
C ALA A 197 12.12 -14.26 27.65
N THR A 198 10.91 -14.43 27.13
CA THR A 198 9.87 -15.28 27.73
C THR A 198 10.26 -16.76 27.69
N ALA A 199 10.86 -17.22 26.59
CA ALA A 199 11.42 -18.57 26.52
C ALA A 199 12.53 -18.80 27.57
N ASP A 200 13.43 -17.83 27.77
CA ASP A 200 14.47 -17.92 28.81
C ASP A 200 13.87 -17.92 30.22
N LEU A 201 12.89 -17.05 30.49
CA LEU A 201 12.17 -17.03 31.76
C LEU A 201 11.46 -18.36 32.05
N SER A 202 10.77 -18.94 31.07
CA SER A 202 10.13 -20.25 31.24
C SER A 202 11.13 -21.35 31.59
N ARG A 203 12.34 -21.30 31.00
CA ARG A 203 13.42 -22.25 31.30
C ARG A 203 13.92 -22.07 32.74
N ARG A 204 14.12 -20.82 33.17
CA ARG A 204 14.56 -20.52 34.55
C ARG A 204 13.50 -20.91 35.58
N VAL A 205 12.21 -20.67 35.30
CA VAL A 205 11.11 -21.10 36.18
C VAL A 205 11.09 -22.61 36.32
N ALA A 206 11.16 -23.37 35.22
CA ALA A 206 11.22 -24.83 35.29
C ALA A 206 12.44 -25.35 36.09
N GLU A 207 13.60 -24.68 35.97
CA GLU A 207 14.78 -25.03 36.78
C GLU A 207 14.57 -24.73 38.28
N LEU A 208 13.96 -23.59 38.61
CA LEU A 208 13.66 -23.22 40.00
C LEU A 208 12.60 -24.16 40.61
N GLU A 209 11.56 -24.51 39.86
CA GLU A 209 10.56 -25.50 40.29
C GLU A 209 11.19 -26.87 40.56
N ALA A 210 12.10 -27.33 39.71
CA ALA A 210 12.85 -28.57 39.93
C ALA A 210 13.71 -28.53 41.20
N ARG A 211 14.34 -27.37 41.49
CA ARG A 211 15.09 -27.15 42.73
C ARG A 211 14.17 -27.09 43.95
N LEU A 212 13.04 -26.39 43.86
CA LEU A 212 12.08 -26.30 44.95
C LEU A 212 11.52 -27.68 45.30
N MET A 213 11.12 -28.47 44.31
CA MET A 213 10.69 -29.86 44.51
C MET A 213 11.75 -30.66 45.27
N SER A 214 13.03 -30.51 44.93
CA SER A 214 14.11 -31.20 45.64
C SER A 214 14.28 -30.78 47.10
N VAL A 215 13.97 -29.52 47.42
CA VAL A 215 14.01 -28.98 48.79
C VAL A 215 12.78 -29.44 49.58
N GLU A 216 11.59 -29.38 48.99
CA GLU A 216 10.32 -29.77 49.63
C GLU A 216 10.25 -31.27 49.92
N THR A 217 10.78 -32.13 49.03
CA THR A 217 10.79 -33.58 49.25
C THR A 217 11.97 -34.07 50.11
N GLY A 218 12.86 -33.16 50.54
CA GLY A 218 14.06 -33.49 51.33
C GLY A 218 15.01 -34.50 50.65
N THR A 219 14.82 -34.73 49.34
CA THR A 219 15.53 -35.72 48.54
C THR A 219 15.93 -35.07 47.23
N SER A 220 17.22 -35.06 46.96
CA SER A 220 17.76 -34.46 45.75
C SER A 220 17.37 -35.28 44.51
N LEU A 221 17.22 -34.63 43.34
CA LEU A 221 16.94 -35.32 42.08
C LEU A 221 17.93 -36.47 41.76
N PRO A 222 19.25 -36.35 42.07
CA PRO A 222 20.18 -37.47 41.94
C PRO A 222 19.87 -38.66 42.87
N GLU A 223 19.41 -38.41 44.10
CA GLU A 223 19.00 -39.47 45.05
C GLU A 223 17.71 -40.15 44.59
N GLN A 224 16.74 -39.39 44.06
CA GLN A 224 15.56 -39.95 43.42
C GLN A 224 15.92 -40.76 42.18
N ALA A 225 16.87 -40.30 41.35
CA ALA A 225 17.36 -41.07 40.21
C ALA A 225 18.03 -42.38 40.63
N MET A 226 18.72 -42.40 41.77
CA MET A 226 19.30 -43.61 42.37
C MET A 226 18.22 -44.56 42.87
N SER A 227 17.25 -44.09 43.66
CA SER A 227 16.17 -44.94 44.16
C SER A 227 15.34 -45.56 43.05
N MET A 228 15.10 -44.82 41.96
CA MET A 228 14.41 -45.33 40.77
C MET A 228 15.23 -46.36 40.01
N ARG A 229 16.56 -46.21 39.95
CA ARG A 229 17.45 -47.22 39.39
C ARG A 229 17.46 -48.49 40.24
N ASP A 230 17.52 -48.34 41.57
CA ASP A 230 17.52 -49.46 42.51
C ASP A 230 16.17 -50.21 42.47
N ALA A 231 15.08 -49.50 42.16
CA ALA A 231 13.77 -50.07 41.83
C ALA A 231 13.70 -50.71 40.42
N GLY A 232 14.79 -50.75 39.67
CA GLY A 232 14.91 -51.43 38.38
C GLY A 232 14.50 -50.61 37.15
N LYS A 233 14.22 -49.31 37.27
CA LYS A 233 13.82 -48.47 36.11
C LYS A 233 14.98 -48.20 35.16
N ARG A 234 14.67 -48.09 33.86
CA ARG A 234 15.67 -47.78 32.82
C ARG A 234 16.00 -46.28 32.81
N GLN A 235 17.19 -45.92 32.34
CA GLN A 235 17.68 -44.54 32.33
C GLN A 235 16.77 -43.56 31.57
N GLN A 236 16.11 -44.02 30.49
CA GLN A 236 15.11 -43.23 29.76
C GLN A 236 13.85 -42.97 30.59
N GLU A 237 13.37 -43.97 31.33
CA GLU A 237 12.18 -43.85 32.18
C GLU A 237 12.43 -42.91 33.37
N ILE A 238 13.64 -42.97 33.94
CA ILE A 238 14.07 -42.06 35.01
C ILE A 238 14.17 -40.62 34.49
N ALA A 239 14.73 -40.42 33.29
CA ALA A 239 14.83 -39.12 32.65
C ALA A 239 13.45 -38.49 32.40
N THR A 240 12.49 -39.27 31.90
CA THR A 240 11.11 -38.81 31.69
C THR A 240 10.41 -38.52 33.01
N ALA A 241 10.57 -39.36 34.04
CA ALA A 241 9.90 -39.18 35.32
C ALA A 241 10.44 -37.99 36.14
N LEU A 242 11.73 -37.68 36.02
CA LEU A 242 12.38 -36.58 36.73
C LEU A 242 12.48 -35.29 35.89
N GLY A 243 11.97 -35.29 34.66
CA GLY A 243 11.99 -34.12 33.77
C GLY A 243 13.40 -33.65 33.36
N VAL A 244 14.39 -34.55 33.33
CA VAL A 244 15.80 -34.22 33.04
C VAL A 244 16.35 -35.05 31.88
N SER A 245 17.40 -34.56 31.23
CA SER A 245 17.99 -35.26 30.08
C SER A 245 18.57 -36.63 30.48
N VAL A 246 18.53 -37.61 29.56
CA VAL A 246 19.11 -38.94 29.76
C VAL A 246 20.60 -38.87 30.09
N ASN A 247 21.33 -37.89 29.53
CA ASN A 247 22.75 -37.68 29.81
C ASN A 247 22.99 -37.15 31.24
N THR A 248 22.08 -36.30 31.73
CA THR A 248 22.09 -35.83 33.12
C THR A 248 21.93 -37.00 34.09
N VAL A 249 20.95 -37.89 33.83
CA VAL A 249 20.73 -39.12 34.62
C VAL A 249 21.95 -40.03 34.59
N LYS A 250 22.53 -40.29 33.40
CA LYS A 250 23.77 -41.08 33.28
C LYS A 250 24.92 -40.49 34.09
N SER A 251 25.06 -39.16 34.09
CA SER A 251 26.12 -38.47 34.83
C SER A 251 25.94 -38.64 36.35
N TRP A 252 24.71 -38.53 36.86
CA TRP A 252 24.40 -38.76 38.27
C TRP A 252 24.66 -40.21 38.68
N LEU A 253 24.16 -41.18 37.91
CA LEU A 253 24.35 -42.61 38.19
C LEU A 253 25.81 -43.07 38.10
N ARG A 254 26.65 -42.35 37.35
CA ARG A 254 28.10 -42.60 37.26
C ARG A 254 28.87 -41.98 38.42
N ARG A 255 28.46 -40.80 38.90
CA ARG A 255 29.13 -40.09 40.00
C ARG A 255 28.91 -40.74 41.36
N ASN A 256 27.80 -41.43 41.54
CA ASN A 256 27.43 -42.13 42.78
C ASN A 256 27.66 -43.66 42.69
N ARG A 257 28.64 -44.08 41.88
CA ARG A 257 29.07 -45.49 41.76
C ARG A 257 30.32 -45.75 42.57
#